data_AF-A0A930F4M1-F1
#
_entry.id   AF-A0A930F4M1-F1
#
_cell.length_a   1.000
_cell.length_b   1.000
_cell.length_c   1.000
_cell.angle_alpha   90.00
_cell.angle_beta   90.00
_cell.angle_gamma   90.00
#
_symmetry.space_group_name_H-M   'P 1'
#
loop_
_entity.id
_entity.type
_entity.pdbx_description
1 polymer ?
#
loop_
_entity_poly.entity_id
_entity_poly.type
_entity_poly.pdbx_seq_one_letter_code
_entity_poly.pdbx_strand_id
1 'polypeptide(L)'
;LVYYYFMVPDEVLFRTHYSLNGTVVIGDSSFEAFKFPKCTDNSLSYYVQNGAYFQTYDYYAIRDYVLQKLYEDPYQKISFQIGDQASFQVAVEQLLSQNYRYITNIFGEYFPGRYWYNAITKDDVGVITVQIVS
;
A
#
# COMPACT_ATOMS: atom_id res chain seq x y z
N LEU A 1 -9.21 -6.85 -10.79
CA LEU A 1 -8.11 -6.07 -11.40
C LEU A 1 -7.47 -5.24 -10.30
N VAL A 2 -6.14 -5.16 -10.24
CA VAL A 2 -5.43 -4.34 -9.24
C VAL A 2 -4.94 -3.07 -9.92
N TYR A 3 -5.36 -1.91 -9.43
CA TYR A 3 -5.10 -0.59 -10.03
C TYR A 3 -4.05 0.16 -9.21
N TYR A 4 -2.78 -0.16 -9.43
CA TYR A 4 -1.67 0.38 -8.64
C TYR A 4 -1.39 1.87 -8.89
N TYR A 5 -1.67 2.37 -10.10
CA TYR A 5 -1.25 3.71 -10.54
C TYR A 5 -2.43 4.63 -10.96
N PHE A 6 -3.67 4.24 -10.64
CA PHE A 6 -4.85 5.02 -11.02
C PHE A 6 -5.29 5.93 -9.87
N MET A 7 -5.30 7.25 -10.09
CA MET A 7 -5.77 8.26 -9.13
C MET A 7 -5.07 8.13 -7.75
N VAL A 8 -3.74 8.07 -7.76
CA VAL A 8 -2.91 7.89 -6.56
C VAL A 8 -2.68 9.21 -5.82
N PRO A 9 -2.45 9.18 -4.49
CA PRO A 9 -2.08 10.38 -3.73
C PRO A 9 -0.80 11.04 -4.24
N ASP A 10 -0.66 12.35 -4.02
CA ASP A 10 0.52 13.16 -4.37
C ASP A 10 1.85 12.48 -4.01
N GLU A 11 1.95 11.94 -2.79
CA GLU A 11 3.18 11.28 -2.33
C GLU A 11 3.58 10.09 -3.22
N VAL A 12 2.59 9.29 -3.65
CA VAL A 12 2.80 8.16 -4.55
C VAL A 12 3.10 8.63 -5.97
N LEU A 13 2.42 9.69 -6.44
CA LEU A 13 2.68 10.31 -7.75
C LEU A 13 4.14 10.76 -7.85
N PHE A 14 4.63 11.51 -6.86
CA PHE A 14 5.99 12.05 -6.83
C PHE A 14 7.07 10.96 -6.70
N ARG A 15 6.75 9.82 -6.09
CA ARG A 15 7.69 8.69 -5.98
C ARG A 15 7.78 7.86 -7.27
N THR A 16 6.73 7.84 -8.10
CA THR A 16 6.65 6.98 -9.28
C THR A 16 6.92 7.70 -10.60
N HIS A 17 6.76 9.03 -10.65
CA HIS A 17 6.85 9.84 -11.88
C HIS A 17 8.02 10.84 -11.83
N TYR A 18 9.24 10.33 -12.02
CA TYR A 18 10.50 11.08 -11.89
C TYR A 18 10.77 12.11 -13.00
N SER A 19 10.16 12.00 -14.19
CA SER A 19 10.60 12.76 -15.37
C SER A 19 9.97 14.14 -15.56
N LEU A 20 9.03 14.54 -14.71
CA LEU A 20 8.20 15.74 -14.95
C LEU A 20 8.22 16.76 -13.82
N ASN A 21 8.94 16.51 -12.72
CA ASN A 21 8.96 17.40 -11.57
C ASN A 21 10.40 17.78 -11.23
N GLY A 22 10.77 19.05 -11.41
CA GLY A 22 12.08 19.57 -10.98
C GLY A 22 12.79 20.45 -12.00
N THR A 23 14.03 20.82 -11.71
CA THR A 23 14.82 21.71 -12.55
C THR A 23 15.52 20.93 -13.66
N VAL A 24 15.23 21.23 -14.92
CA VAL A 24 15.93 20.67 -16.07
C VAL A 24 17.15 21.53 -16.36
N VAL A 25 18.33 20.88 -16.41
CA VAL A 25 19.61 21.54 -16.71
C VAL A 25 19.92 21.37 -18.21
N ILE A 26 20.17 22.48 -18.89
CA ILE A 26 20.60 22.54 -20.30
C ILE A 26 21.86 23.41 -20.36
N GLY A 27 23.03 22.78 -20.50
CA GLY A 27 24.31 23.48 -20.44
C GLY A 27 24.51 24.17 -19.08
N ASP A 28 24.86 25.46 -19.08
CA ASP A 28 25.01 26.28 -17.87
C ASP A 28 23.69 26.90 -17.38
N SER A 29 22.56 26.57 -18.02
CA SER A 29 21.24 27.10 -17.71
C SER A 29 20.35 26.02 -17.07
N SER A 30 19.46 26.45 -16.20
CA SER A 30 18.47 25.57 -15.59
C SER A 30 17.12 26.25 -15.54
N PHE A 31 16.03 25.52 -15.80
CA PHE A 31 14.67 26.03 -15.64
C PHE A 31 13.84 25.04 -14.84
N GLU A 32 12.88 25.54 -14.05
CA GLU A 32 11.92 24.65 -13.39
C GLU A 32 10.97 24.05 -14.42
N ALA A 33 11.12 22.76 -14.67
CA ALA A 33 10.13 22.00 -15.40
C ALA A 33 8.91 21.77 -14.51
N PHE A 34 7.74 21.99 -15.12
CA PHE A 34 6.39 21.65 -14.70
C PHE A 34 6.23 21.24 -13.23
N LYS A 35 5.66 22.11 -12.40
CA LYS A 35 5.20 21.71 -11.06
C LYS A 35 3.85 21.02 -11.20
N PHE A 36 3.77 19.75 -10.81
CA PHE A 36 2.46 19.13 -10.64
C PHE A 36 1.66 19.94 -9.60
N PRO A 37 0.38 20.26 -9.89
CA PRO A 37 -0.49 20.80 -8.86
C PRO A 37 -0.58 19.79 -7.73
N LYS A 38 -0.45 20.25 -6.48
CA LYS A 38 -0.68 19.40 -5.32
C LYS A 38 -2.16 19.02 -5.29
N CYS A 39 -2.46 17.74 -5.49
CA CYS A 39 -3.79 17.18 -5.39
C CYS A 39 -3.90 16.43 -4.05
N THR A 40 -4.40 17.13 -3.03
CA THR A 40 -4.69 16.51 -1.73
C THR A 40 -5.99 15.70 -1.75
N ASP A 41 -6.76 15.77 -2.83
CA ASP A 41 -7.99 15.00 -3.00
C ASP A 41 -7.67 13.59 -3.49
N ASN A 42 -7.72 12.63 -2.57
CA ASN A 42 -7.56 11.20 -2.84
C ASN A 42 -8.90 10.45 -2.88
N SER A 43 -10.04 11.14 -2.93
CA SER A 43 -11.38 10.54 -2.87
C SER A 43 -11.69 9.57 -4.02
N LEU A 44 -10.96 9.72 -5.14
CA LEU A 44 -11.08 8.83 -6.29
C LEU A 44 -10.05 7.69 -6.30
N SER A 45 -9.13 7.65 -5.33
CA SER A 45 -8.19 6.54 -5.19
C SER A 45 -8.94 5.24 -4.94
N TYR A 46 -8.60 4.20 -5.70
CA TYR A 46 -9.20 2.88 -5.55
C TYR A 46 -9.13 2.37 -4.11
N TYR A 47 -7.98 2.50 -3.45
CA TYR A 47 -7.82 2.03 -2.08
C TYR A 47 -8.61 2.87 -1.08
N VAL A 48 -8.76 4.17 -1.32
CA VAL A 48 -9.59 5.05 -0.48
C VAL A 48 -11.07 4.68 -0.60
N GLN A 49 -11.57 4.50 -1.83
CA GLN A 49 -12.97 4.12 -2.06
C GLN A 49 -13.32 2.75 -1.48
N ASN A 50 -12.36 1.82 -1.44
CA ASN A 50 -12.56 0.49 -0.87
C ASN A 50 -12.26 0.40 0.63
N GLY A 51 -11.99 1.52 1.32
CA GLY A 51 -11.63 1.53 2.74
C GLY A 51 -10.34 0.76 3.05
N ALA A 52 -9.46 0.63 2.05
CA ALA A 52 -8.23 -0.16 2.06
C ALA A 52 -6.98 0.74 2.00
N TYR A 53 -7.13 2.03 2.29
CA TYR A 53 -6.05 3.01 2.33
C TYR A 53 -5.79 3.43 3.78
N PHE A 54 -4.54 3.32 4.21
CA PHE A 54 -4.06 3.73 5.51
C PHE A 54 -3.01 4.81 5.32
N GLN A 55 -3.20 5.99 5.92
CA GLN A 55 -2.23 7.08 5.74
C GLN A 55 -0.87 6.72 6.34
N THR A 56 -0.87 6.11 7.53
CA THR A 56 0.31 5.59 8.25
C THR A 56 0.05 4.15 8.68
N TYR A 57 1.08 3.49 9.21
CA TYR A 57 0.93 2.12 9.71
C TYR A 57 0.16 2.12 11.04
N ASP A 58 -1.03 1.54 11.01
CA ASP A 58 -1.85 1.23 12.18
C ASP A 58 -2.18 -0.26 12.17
N TYR A 59 -1.54 -1.02 13.06
CA TYR A 59 -1.71 -2.47 13.14
C TYR A 59 -3.16 -2.88 13.38
N TYR A 60 -3.88 -2.20 14.27
CA TYR A 60 -5.24 -2.61 14.65
C TYR A 60 -6.24 -2.30 13.54
N ALA A 61 -6.11 -1.15 12.88
CA ALA A 61 -6.94 -0.82 11.73
C ALA A 61 -6.72 -1.79 10.55
N ILE A 62 -5.46 -2.16 10.28
CA ILE A 62 -5.12 -3.15 9.25
C ILE A 62 -5.66 -4.53 9.64
N ARG A 63 -5.50 -4.95 10.91
CA ARG A 63 -6.05 -6.21 11.42
C ARG A 63 -7.55 -6.29 11.19
N ASP A 64 -8.29 -5.26 11.60
CA ASP A 64 -9.74 -5.23 11.50
C ASP A 64 -10.19 -5.29 10.03
N TYR A 65 -9.51 -4.55 9.14
CA TYR A 65 -9.75 -4.62 7.70
C TYR A 65 -9.50 -6.03 7.12
N VAL A 66 -8.37 -6.65 7.45
CA VAL A 66 -8.03 -8.00 6.97
C VAL A 66 -9.04 -9.03 7.47
N LEU A 67 -9.41 -8.98 8.76
CA LEU A 67 -10.42 -9.87 9.33
C LEU A 67 -11.77 -9.67 8.65
N GLN A 68 -12.21 -8.43 8.43
CA GLN A 68 -13.43 -8.14 7.69
C GLN A 68 -13.42 -8.83 6.32
N LYS A 69 -12.32 -8.73 5.56
CA LYS A 69 -12.19 -9.39 4.26
C LYS A 69 -12.21 -10.91 4.36
N LEU A 70 -11.58 -11.51 5.38
CA LEU A 70 -11.67 -12.95 5.59
C LEU A 70 -13.12 -13.42 5.89
N TYR A 71 -13.91 -12.62 6.61
CA TYR A 71 -15.32 -12.91 6.84
C TYR A 71 -16.19 -12.74 5.57
N GLU A 72 -15.81 -11.87 4.63
CA GLU A 72 -16.48 -11.72 3.33
C GLU A 72 -16.19 -12.90 2.39
N ASP A 73 -14.90 -13.24 2.21
CA ASP A 73 -14.42 -14.40 1.46
C ASP A 73 -13.00 -14.76 1.95
N PRO A 74 -12.82 -15.92 2.60
CA PRO A 74 -11.55 -16.28 3.25
C PRO A 74 -10.37 -16.55 2.30
N TYR A 75 -10.64 -16.84 1.03
CA TYR A 75 -9.60 -17.17 0.05
C TYR A 75 -9.35 -16.03 -0.96
N GLN A 76 -9.97 -14.88 -0.76
CA GLN A 76 -9.79 -13.71 -1.62
C GLN A 76 -8.39 -13.10 -1.49
N LYS A 77 -8.00 -12.33 -2.51
CA LYS A 77 -6.81 -11.47 -2.43
C LYS A 77 -7.16 -10.20 -1.65
N ILE A 78 -6.50 -10.00 -0.51
CA ILE A 78 -6.69 -8.83 0.33
C ILE A 78 -5.55 -7.87 0.03
N SER A 79 -5.87 -6.67 -0.47
CA SER A 79 -4.85 -5.67 -0.83
C SER A 79 -5.17 -4.35 -0.15
N PHE A 80 -4.16 -3.74 0.46
CA PHE A 80 -4.27 -2.42 1.07
C PHE A 80 -3.05 -1.57 0.76
N GLN A 81 -3.22 -0.25 0.80
CA GLN A 81 -2.20 0.73 0.51
C GLN A 81 -1.84 1.51 1.76
N ILE A 82 -0.55 1.75 1.95
CA ILE A 82 0.00 2.66 2.94
C ILE A 82 0.55 3.88 2.23
N GLY A 83 0.06 5.07 2.60
CA GLY A 83 0.41 6.33 1.95
C GLY A 83 1.86 6.72 2.17
N ASP A 84 2.25 6.82 3.45
CA ASP A 84 3.59 7.23 3.87
C ASP A 84 4.62 6.12 3.62
N GLN A 85 5.71 6.44 2.91
CA GLN A 85 6.73 5.44 2.57
C GLN A 85 7.45 4.87 3.81
N ALA A 86 7.72 5.70 4.82
CA ALA A 86 8.39 5.23 6.03
C ALA A 86 7.50 4.23 6.79
N SER A 87 6.23 4.57 6.94
CA SER A 87 5.19 3.70 7.49
C SER A 87 5.02 2.41 6.69
N PHE A 88 5.08 2.47 5.36
CA PHE A 88 5.03 1.28 4.51
C PHE A 88 6.18 0.32 4.83
N GLN A 89 7.41 0.82 4.96
CA GLN A 89 8.55 -0.02 5.32
C GLN A 89 8.39 -0.65 6.71
N VAL A 90 7.87 0.10 7.68
CA VAL A 90 7.54 -0.44 9.01
C VAL A 90 6.48 -1.54 8.91
N ALA A 91 5.45 -1.34 8.09
CA ALA A 91 4.40 -2.33 7.90
C ALA A 91 4.92 -3.61 7.24
N VAL A 92 5.78 -3.50 6.22
CA VAL A 92 6.42 -4.66 5.59
C VAL A 92 7.25 -5.43 6.62
N GLU A 93 8.05 -4.73 7.43
CA GLU A 93 8.87 -5.37 8.47
C GLU A 93 7.98 -6.07 9.52
N GLN A 94 6.99 -5.39 10.08
CA GLN A 94 6.19 -5.96 11.17
C GLN A 94 5.19 -7.03 10.69
N LEU A 95 4.54 -6.82 9.54
CA LEU A 95 3.52 -7.75 9.05
C LEU A 95 4.15 -8.97 8.39
N LEU A 96 5.20 -8.79 7.60
CA LEU A 96 5.68 -9.81 6.66
C LEU A 96 7.08 -10.36 6.96
N SER A 97 7.94 -9.64 7.70
CA SER A 97 9.30 -10.13 7.98
C SER A 97 9.27 -11.36 8.87
N GLN A 98 10.31 -12.19 8.76
CA GLN A 98 10.41 -13.44 9.53
C GLN A 98 10.50 -13.20 11.05
N ASN A 99 10.85 -11.99 11.49
CA ASN A 99 11.08 -11.66 12.89
C ASN A 99 9.77 -11.41 13.65
N TYR A 100 8.77 -10.83 12.99
CA TYR A 100 7.49 -10.45 13.63
C TYR A 100 6.30 -11.24 13.08
N ARG A 101 6.18 -11.32 11.74
CA ARG A 101 5.10 -12.03 11.03
C ARG A 101 3.69 -11.76 11.55
N TYR A 102 3.37 -10.52 11.92
CA TYR A 102 2.08 -10.21 12.55
C TYR A 102 0.85 -10.50 11.67
N ILE A 103 1.01 -10.57 10.34
CA ILE A 103 -0.07 -11.04 9.46
C ILE A 103 -0.51 -12.47 9.78
N THR A 104 0.42 -13.30 10.28
CA THR A 104 0.13 -14.66 10.72
C THR A 104 -0.79 -14.62 11.94
N ASN A 105 -0.59 -13.69 12.89
CA ASN A 105 -1.50 -13.57 14.03
C ASN A 105 -2.92 -13.25 13.57
N ILE A 106 -3.06 -12.28 12.65
CA ILE A 106 -4.36 -11.90 12.09
C ILE A 106 -5.04 -13.08 11.41
N PHE A 107 -4.33 -13.85 10.57
CA PHE A 107 -4.89 -15.04 9.94
C PHE A 107 -5.24 -16.14 10.95
N GLY A 108 -4.43 -16.32 11.99
CA GLY A 108 -4.67 -17.32 13.04
C GLY A 108 -5.89 -17.03 13.91
N GLU A 109 -6.34 -15.77 13.96
CA GLU A 109 -7.61 -15.41 14.61
C GLU A 109 -8.83 -15.93 13.84
N TYR A 110 -8.72 -16.06 12.51
CA TYR A 110 -9.79 -16.59 11.65
C TYR A 110 -9.65 -18.09 11.40
N PHE A 111 -8.43 -18.56 11.10
CA PHE A 111 -8.15 -19.96 10.78
C PHE A 111 -7.63 -20.72 12.01
N PRO A 112 -8.40 -21.66 12.58
CA PRO A 112 -8.01 -22.40 13.79
C PRO A 112 -6.94 -23.49 13.54
N GLY A 113 -6.43 -23.62 12.32
CA GLY A 113 -5.54 -24.70 11.88
C GLY A 113 -4.29 -24.20 11.17
N ARG A 114 -3.55 -25.14 10.56
CA ARG A 114 -2.45 -24.76 9.66
C ARG A 114 -3.01 -24.15 8.40
N TYR A 115 -2.43 -23.04 7.98
CA TYR A 115 -2.70 -22.40 6.70
C TYR A 115 -1.38 -21.94 6.08
N TRP A 116 -1.43 -21.72 4.78
CA TRP A 116 -0.39 -21.09 4.01
C TRP A 116 -0.93 -19.84 3.35
N TYR A 117 -0.11 -18.81 3.28
CA TYR A 117 -0.45 -17.58 2.60
C TYR A 117 0.69 -17.11 1.72
N ASN A 118 0.33 -16.39 0.66
CA ASN A 118 1.25 -15.63 -0.16
C ASN A 118 1.15 -14.14 0.21
N ALA A 119 2.28 -13.45 0.16
CA ALA A 119 2.35 -12.00 0.29
C ALA A 119 3.16 -11.41 -0.86
N ILE A 120 2.69 -10.28 -1.39
CA ILE A 120 3.35 -9.52 -2.46
C ILE A 120 3.33 -8.05 -2.05
N THR A 121 4.46 -7.37 -2.23
CA THR A 121 4.57 -5.92 -2.03
C THR A 121 4.76 -5.20 -3.36
N LYS A 122 4.27 -3.96 -3.42
CA LYS A 122 4.57 -2.99 -4.47
C LYS A 122 5.06 -1.71 -3.83
N ASP A 123 6.36 -1.67 -3.61
CA ASP A 123 7.05 -0.70 -2.77
C ASP A 123 6.96 0.73 -3.31
N ASP A 124 6.87 0.88 -4.62
CA ASP A 124 6.75 2.15 -5.31
C ASP A 124 5.37 2.80 -5.10
N VAL A 125 4.33 2.01 -4.83
CA VAL A 125 2.97 2.50 -4.55
C VAL A 125 2.49 2.22 -3.13
N GLY A 126 3.35 1.65 -2.28
CA GLY A 126 3.05 1.38 -0.87
C GLY A 126 1.98 0.31 -0.68
N VAL A 127 1.83 -0.64 -1.61
CA VAL A 127 0.76 -1.65 -1.54
C VAL A 127 1.28 -2.98 -0.99
N ILE A 128 0.50 -3.57 -0.10
CA ILE A 128 0.67 -4.95 0.39
C ILE A 128 -0.54 -5.76 -0.05
N THR A 129 -0.29 -6.91 -0.68
CA THR A 129 -1.32 -7.90 -1.02
C THR A 129 -1.02 -9.21 -0.31
N VAL A 130 -2.02 -9.78 0.36
CA VAL A 130 -1.95 -11.07 1.03
C VAL A 130 -3.11 -11.97 0.61
N GLN A 131 -2.89 -13.28 0.59
CA GLN A 131 -3.90 -14.26 0.22
C GLN A 131 -3.63 -15.62 0.87
N ILE A 132 -4.65 -16.22 1.47
CA ILE A 132 -4.60 -17.62 1.92
C ILE A 132 -4.70 -18.54 0.71
N VAL A 133 -3.84 -19.56 0.65
CA VAL A 133 -3.75 -20.49 -0.49
C VAL A 133 -4.08 -21.95 -0.15
N SER A 134 -4.07 -22.32 1.14
CA SER A 134 -4.51 -23.63 1.64
C SER A 134 -4.55 -23.66 3.15
#